data_AF-A0ABC8UEG5-F1
#
_entry.id   AF-A0ABC8UEG5-F1
#
_cell.length_a   1.000
_cell.length_b   1.000
_cell.length_c   1.000
_cell.angle_alpha   90.00
_cell.angle_beta   90.00
_cell.angle_gamma   90.00
#
_symmetry.space_group_name_H-M   'P 1'
#
loop_
_entity.id
_entity.type
_entity.pdbx_description
1 polymer ?
#
loop_
_entity_poly.entity_id
_entity_poly.type
_entity_poly.pdbx_seq_one_letter_code
_entity_poly.pdbx_strand_id
1 'polypeptide(L)'
;MEQSCAIKCPSISYQLVGTKKIQQELAKPNVLERFLENKDDIAKLRKCFAGLWSLDDSNIVKNAIEKPELYVMKPQREGGGNNIYGDDARETLLRLQKEGTEANAAYILMQRIFPNIFPAILMRNGICHKDHAISELGIYGAYLRNKDKVIMNDHSGYLMRTKVSSANEGGVVAGYAVLDSIYLV
;
A
#
# COMPACT_ATOMS: atom_id res chain seq x y z
N MET A 1 -15.92 -7.56 -21.11
CA MET A 1 -16.60 -6.81 -20.03
C MET A 1 -16.43 -5.31 -20.18
N GLU A 2 -15.21 -4.77 -20.33
CA GLU A 2 -15.02 -3.31 -20.43
C GLU A 2 -15.76 -2.65 -21.61
N GLN A 3 -15.88 -3.33 -22.75
CA GLN A 3 -16.60 -2.87 -23.93
C GLN A 3 -18.14 -2.93 -23.81
N SER A 4 -18.70 -3.44 -22.71
CA SER A 4 -20.16 -3.54 -22.53
C SER A 4 -20.76 -2.30 -21.85
N CYS A 5 -22.09 -2.18 -21.94
CA CYS A 5 -22.88 -1.16 -21.24
C CYS A 5 -23.07 -1.42 -19.74
N ALA A 6 -22.53 -2.51 -19.19
CA ALA A 6 -22.59 -2.77 -17.76
C ALA A 6 -21.80 -1.71 -16.97
N ILE A 7 -22.24 -1.42 -15.75
CA ILE A 7 -21.47 -0.62 -14.79
C ILE A 7 -20.38 -1.54 -14.23
N LYS A 8 -19.11 -1.14 -14.37
CA LYS A 8 -17.96 -1.89 -13.86
C LYS A 8 -17.64 -1.42 -12.43
N CYS A 9 -17.20 -2.36 -11.58
CA CYS A 9 -16.82 -2.08 -10.20
C CYS A 9 -15.59 -2.93 -9.80
N PRO A 10 -14.36 -2.40 -9.95
CA PRO A 10 -13.99 -1.15 -10.62
C PRO A 10 -13.96 -1.26 -12.15
N SER A 11 -13.96 -0.14 -12.87
CA SER A 11 -13.53 -0.09 -14.28
C SER A 11 -12.02 -0.27 -14.39
N ILE A 12 -11.52 -0.58 -15.60
CA ILE A 12 -10.07 -0.70 -15.85
C ILE A 12 -9.29 0.57 -15.44
N SER A 13 -9.84 1.76 -15.66
CA SER A 13 -9.20 3.01 -15.23
C SER A 13 -9.08 3.12 -13.71
N TYR A 14 -10.13 2.74 -12.96
CA TYR A 14 -10.08 2.70 -11.50
C TYR A 14 -9.09 1.64 -10.99
N GLN A 15 -9.00 0.50 -11.68
CA GLN A 15 -7.99 -0.52 -11.37
C GLN A 15 -6.56 0.02 -11.56
N LEU A 16 -6.31 0.76 -12.65
CA LEU A 16 -5.00 1.37 -12.91
C LEU A 16 -4.63 2.45 -11.87
N VAL A 17 -5.62 3.23 -11.39
CA VAL A 17 -5.42 4.20 -10.31
C VAL A 17 -4.96 3.52 -9.02
N GLY A 18 -5.36 2.27 -8.78
CA GLY A 18 -4.94 1.47 -7.63
C GLY A 18 -3.49 0.97 -7.68
N THR A 19 -2.78 1.16 -8.80
CA THR A 19 -1.39 0.72 -8.92
C THR A 19 -0.46 1.47 -7.98
N LYS A 20 0.60 0.80 -7.54
CA LYS A 20 1.61 1.38 -6.64
C LYS A 20 2.34 2.54 -7.31
N LYS A 21 2.51 2.51 -8.63
CA LYS A 21 3.08 3.62 -9.39
C LYS A 21 2.22 4.88 -9.29
N ILE A 22 0.90 4.78 -9.46
CA ILE A 22 0.02 5.95 -9.30
C ILE A 22 0.02 6.46 -7.86
N GLN A 23 0.02 5.56 -6.87
CA GLN A 23 0.18 5.95 -5.47
C GLN A 23 1.47 6.78 -5.24
N GLN A 24 2.59 6.36 -5.82
CA GLN A 24 3.86 7.07 -5.74
C GLN A 24 3.85 8.42 -6.50
N GLU A 25 3.27 8.46 -7.70
CA GLU A 25 3.16 9.70 -8.47
C GLU A 25 2.27 10.74 -7.79
N LEU A 26 1.16 10.33 -7.16
CA LEU A 26 0.29 11.23 -6.38
C LEU A 26 1.02 11.82 -5.16
N ALA A 27 2.03 11.14 -4.63
CA ALA A 27 2.82 11.65 -3.51
C ALA A 27 3.84 12.74 -3.90
N LYS A 28 4.09 12.95 -5.21
CA LYS A 28 4.99 14.01 -5.65
C LYS A 28 4.42 15.40 -5.36
N PRO A 29 5.27 16.40 -5.07
CA PRO A 29 4.83 17.78 -4.91
C PRO A 29 4.00 18.25 -6.11
N ASN A 30 2.93 18.99 -5.84
CA ASN A 30 2.04 19.61 -6.84
C ASN A 30 1.23 18.66 -7.74
N VAL A 31 1.33 17.33 -7.56
CA VAL A 31 0.55 16.38 -8.39
C VAL A 31 -0.89 16.23 -7.90
N LEU A 32 -1.13 16.16 -6.58
CA LEU A 32 -2.48 16.10 -6.01
C LEU A 32 -3.33 17.32 -6.41
N GLU A 33 -2.74 18.51 -6.44
CA GLU A 33 -3.39 19.77 -6.80
C GLU A 33 -3.94 19.78 -8.23
N ARG A 34 -3.50 18.86 -9.09
CA ARG A 34 -4.06 18.69 -10.44
C ARG A 34 -5.42 17.98 -10.44
N PHE A 35 -5.75 17.28 -9.35
CA PHE A 35 -6.95 16.45 -9.23
C PHE A 35 -7.90 16.93 -8.13
N LEU A 36 -7.44 17.80 -7.23
CA LEU A 36 -8.19 18.30 -6.09
C LEU A 36 -7.97 19.80 -5.92
N GLU A 37 -9.06 20.53 -5.70
CA GLU A 37 -9.05 21.98 -5.48
C GLU A 37 -9.07 22.33 -3.99
N ASN A 38 -9.78 21.53 -3.18
CA ASN A 38 -9.94 21.78 -1.74
C ASN A 38 -8.60 21.59 -1.00
N LYS A 39 -8.07 22.68 -0.45
CA LYS A 39 -6.77 22.69 0.23
C LYS A 39 -6.76 21.88 1.52
N ASP A 40 -7.87 21.82 2.25
CA ASP A 40 -7.98 21.04 3.48
C ASP A 40 -7.95 19.54 3.18
N ASP A 41 -8.61 19.10 2.11
CA ASP A 41 -8.60 17.71 1.69
C ASP A 41 -7.22 17.29 1.18
N ILE A 42 -6.54 18.16 0.43
CA ILE A 42 -5.15 17.94 0.01
C ILE A 42 -4.23 17.81 1.24
N ALA A 43 -4.40 18.67 2.25
CA ALA A 43 -3.61 18.61 3.48
C ALA A 43 -3.87 17.30 4.25
N LYS A 44 -5.13 16.88 4.38
CA LYS A 44 -5.50 15.61 5.02
C LYS A 44 -4.88 14.41 4.29
N LEU A 45 -4.97 14.36 2.96
CA LEU A 45 -4.41 13.27 2.15
C LEU A 45 -2.89 13.21 2.28
N ARG A 46 -2.20 14.36 2.18
CA ARG A 46 -0.74 14.44 2.34
C ARG A 46 -0.27 13.94 3.68
N LYS A 47 -1.01 14.22 4.76
CA LYS A 47 -0.68 13.75 6.12
C LYS A 47 -0.67 12.22 6.22
N CYS A 48 -1.41 11.53 5.36
CA CYS A 48 -1.48 10.07 5.31
C CYS A 48 -0.41 9.43 4.41
N PHE A 49 0.38 10.21 3.66
CA PHE A 49 1.42 9.66 2.80
C PHE A 49 2.70 9.39 3.58
N ALA A 50 3.18 8.15 3.48
CA ALA A 50 4.56 7.83 3.83
C ALA A 50 5.50 8.26 2.67
N GLY A 51 6.81 8.17 2.89
CA GLY A 51 7.78 8.36 1.82
C GLY A 51 7.56 7.36 0.66
N LEU A 52 7.45 7.89 -0.56
CA LEU A 52 7.17 7.14 -1.78
C LEU A 52 8.04 7.68 -2.91
N TRP A 53 8.85 6.82 -3.53
CA TRP A 53 9.88 7.22 -4.50
C TRP A 53 9.91 6.32 -5.73
N SER A 54 10.23 6.93 -6.88
CA SER A 54 10.63 6.20 -8.09
C SER A 54 12.05 5.66 -7.91
N LEU A 55 12.37 4.57 -8.59
CA LEU A 55 13.75 4.05 -8.64
C LEU A 55 14.71 4.94 -9.45
N ASP A 56 14.20 5.99 -10.10
CA ASP A 56 15.03 7.00 -10.78
C ASP A 56 15.69 7.99 -9.80
N ASP A 57 15.25 8.02 -8.54
CA ASP A 57 15.89 8.81 -7.47
C ASP A 57 17.11 8.06 -6.93
N SER A 58 18.27 8.35 -7.53
CA SER A 58 19.53 7.68 -7.23
C SER A 58 19.97 7.83 -5.77
N ASN A 59 19.65 8.95 -5.12
CA ASN A 59 19.98 9.17 -3.72
C ASN A 59 19.19 8.24 -2.81
N ILE A 60 17.88 8.10 -3.08
CA ILE A 60 17.01 7.19 -2.33
C ILE A 60 17.38 5.74 -2.60
N VAL A 61 17.69 5.37 -3.85
CA VAL A 61 18.16 4.01 -4.17
C VAL A 61 19.44 3.67 -3.42
N LYS A 62 20.43 4.58 -3.39
CA LYS A 62 21.66 4.38 -2.62
C LYS A 62 21.36 4.19 -1.13
N ASN A 63 20.47 5.02 -0.56
CA ASN A 63 20.08 4.89 0.83
C ASN A 63 19.38 3.56 1.13
N ALA A 64 18.50 3.10 0.23
CA ALA A 64 17.80 1.83 0.35
C ALA A 64 18.73 0.62 0.21
N ILE A 65 19.84 0.74 -0.53
CA ILE A 65 20.89 -0.29 -0.56
C ILE A 65 21.68 -0.31 0.76
N GLU A 66 21.99 0.85 1.32
CA GLU A 66 22.73 0.96 2.58
C GLU A 66 21.90 0.52 3.80
N LYS A 67 20.60 0.84 3.80
CA LYS A 67 19.67 0.61 4.92
C LYS A 67 18.36 -0.04 4.46
N PRO A 68 18.40 -1.26 3.89
CA PRO A 68 17.24 -1.87 3.26
C PRO A 68 16.09 -2.18 4.22
N GLU A 69 16.36 -2.32 5.51
CA GLU A 69 15.37 -2.54 6.54
C GLU A 69 14.36 -1.40 6.68
N LEU A 70 14.73 -0.18 6.26
CA LEU A 70 13.89 1.03 6.33
C LEU A 70 12.96 1.18 5.12
N TYR A 71 13.07 0.30 4.13
CA TYR A 71 12.34 0.39 2.87
C TYR A 71 11.56 -0.89 2.57
N VAL A 72 10.54 -0.73 1.72
CA VAL A 72 9.82 -1.82 1.08
C VAL A 72 9.80 -1.53 -0.41
N MET A 73 10.26 -2.49 -1.21
CA MET A 73 10.16 -2.39 -2.66
C MET A 73 8.90 -3.10 -3.14
N LYS A 74 8.10 -2.41 -3.98
CA LYS A 74 6.78 -2.91 -4.38
C LYS A 74 6.67 -2.99 -5.90
N PRO A 75 6.42 -4.18 -6.48
CA PRO A 75 6.04 -4.29 -7.88
C PRO A 75 4.58 -3.83 -8.10
N GLN A 76 4.19 -3.67 -9.36
CA GLN A 76 2.81 -3.31 -9.75
C GLN A 76 1.85 -4.52 -9.68
N ARG A 77 1.74 -5.15 -8.49
CA ARG A 77 0.85 -6.30 -8.23
C ARG A 77 -0.04 -6.07 -7.01
N GLU A 78 -1.18 -6.75 -7.00
CA GLU A 78 -2.15 -6.76 -5.90
C GLU A 78 -2.26 -8.16 -5.26
N GLY A 79 -2.93 -8.26 -4.12
CA GLY A 79 -3.25 -9.54 -3.47
C GLY A 79 -2.27 -10.01 -2.38
N GLY A 80 -1.23 -9.23 -2.09
CA GLY A 80 -0.21 -9.57 -1.09
C GLY A 80 0.82 -10.60 -1.58
N GLY A 81 1.93 -10.75 -0.86
CA GLY A 81 2.99 -11.72 -1.17
C GLY A 81 3.98 -11.28 -2.26
N ASN A 82 3.90 -10.04 -2.74
CA ASN A 82 4.73 -9.57 -3.86
C ASN A 82 5.79 -8.54 -3.46
N ASN A 83 5.77 -8.02 -2.23
CA ASN A 83 6.71 -7.00 -1.81
C ASN A 83 8.07 -7.63 -1.46
N ILE A 84 9.11 -6.83 -1.59
CA ILE A 84 10.49 -7.24 -1.35
C ILE A 84 11.05 -6.37 -0.22
N TYR A 85 11.71 -6.99 0.76
CA TYR A 85 12.14 -6.37 2.02
C TYR A 85 13.60 -6.72 2.33
N GLY A 86 14.27 -5.89 3.13
CA GLY A 86 15.57 -6.23 3.71
C GLY A 86 16.60 -6.64 2.64
N ASP A 87 17.34 -7.72 2.91
CA ASP A 87 18.44 -8.16 2.05
C ASP A 87 17.98 -8.42 0.60
N ASP A 88 16.81 -9.04 0.41
CA ASP A 88 16.24 -9.27 -0.92
C ASP A 88 16.01 -7.94 -1.68
N ALA A 89 15.62 -6.87 -0.97
CA ALA A 89 15.41 -5.56 -1.58
C ALA A 89 16.75 -4.95 -2.00
N ARG A 90 17.78 -5.03 -1.14
CA ARG A 90 19.14 -4.60 -1.46
C ARG A 90 19.69 -5.36 -2.68
N GLU A 91 19.61 -6.68 -2.68
CA GLU A 91 20.09 -7.51 -3.78
C GLU A 91 19.38 -7.19 -5.08
N THR A 92 18.06 -6.98 -5.03
CA THR A 92 17.29 -6.63 -6.22
C THR A 92 17.68 -5.25 -6.75
N LEU A 93 17.88 -4.25 -5.88
CA LEU A 93 18.35 -2.92 -6.31
C LEU A 93 19.74 -2.97 -6.94
N LEU A 94 20.68 -3.72 -6.35
CA LEU A 94 22.04 -3.91 -6.89
C LEU A 94 22.02 -4.62 -8.25
N ARG A 95 21.10 -5.57 -8.43
CA ARG A 95 20.90 -6.24 -9.72
C ARG A 95 20.35 -5.28 -10.77
N LEU A 96 19.31 -4.51 -10.43
CA LEU A 96 18.68 -3.53 -11.34
C LEU A 96 19.68 -2.45 -11.78
N GLN A 97 20.60 -2.02 -10.92
CA GLN A 97 21.67 -1.08 -11.30
C GLN A 97 22.57 -1.61 -12.44
N LYS A 98 22.69 -2.92 -12.62
CA LYS A 98 23.49 -3.55 -13.68
C LYS A 98 22.70 -3.77 -14.97
N GLU A 99 21.38 -3.95 -14.86
CA GLU A 99 20.49 -4.32 -15.98
C GLU A 99 19.99 -3.10 -16.79
N GLY A 100 20.26 -1.88 -16.34
CA GLY A 100 19.83 -0.64 -17.00
C GLY A 100 18.49 -0.10 -16.48
N THR A 101 18.04 1.03 -17.03
CA THR A 101 16.92 1.82 -16.47
C THR A 101 15.51 1.29 -16.80
N GLU A 102 15.35 0.44 -17.82
CA GLU A 102 14.02 -0.03 -18.22
C GLU A 102 13.35 -0.93 -17.16
N ALA A 103 14.13 -1.77 -16.47
CA ALA A 103 13.62 -2.66 -15.43
C ALA A 103 13.21 -1.89 -14.14
N ASN A 104 13.71 -0.67 -13.96
CA ASN A 104 13.40 0.17 -12.79
C ASN A 104 11.91 0.57 -12.73
N ALA A 105 11.28 0.73 -13.89
CA ALA A 105 9.88 1.17 -13.98
C ALA A 105 8.86 0.18 -13.38
N ALA A 106 9.27 -1.08 -13.17
CA ALA A 106 8.41 -2.11 -12.60
C ALA A 106 8.15 -1.93 -11.09
N TYR A 107 8.99 -1.17 -10.39
CA TYR A 107 8.96 -1.06 -8.94
C TYR A 107 8.85 0.38 -8.45
N ILE A 108 8.38 0.52 -7.20
CA ILE A 108 8.55 1.74 -6.41
C ILE A 108 9.27 1.41 -5.10
N LEU A 109 9.91 2.41 -4.50
CA LEU A 109 10.36 2.35 -3.11
C LEU A 109 9.34 3.05 -2.23
N MET A 110 9.03 2.42 -1.09
CA MET A 110 8.19 2.99 -0.05
C MET A 110 8.93 2.93 1.28
N GLN A 111 8.79 3.98 2.09
CA GLN A 111 9.22 3.99 3.47
C GLN A 111 8.52 2.86 4.23
N ARG A 112 9.30 2.05 4.95
CA ARG A 112 8.74 1.04 5.85
C ARG A 112 8.13 1.72 7.07
N ILE A 113 6.90 1.35 7.39
CA ILE A 113 6.17 1.84 8.56
C ILE A 113 6.41 0.85 9.70
N PHE A 114 6.70 1.38 10.90
CA PHE A 114 6.93 0.61 12.11
C PHE A 114 5.89 1.00 13.17
N PRO A 115 4.71 0.33 13.20
CA PRO A 115 3.70 0.58 14.22
C PRO A 115 4.16 0.14 15.62
N ASN A 116 3.48 0.62 16.65
CA ASN A 116 3.67 0.12 18.01
C ASN A 116 3.31 -1.36 18.09
N ILE A 117 4.21 -2.13 18.68
CA ILE A 117 4.04 -3.57 18.87
C ILE A 117 3.28 -3.81 20.17
N PHE A 118 2.33 -4.74 20.15
CA PHE A 118 1.54 -5.10 21.32
C PHE A 118 1.38 -6.63 21.44
N PRO A 119 1.23 -7.19 22.65
CA PRO A 119 0.96 -8.61 22.83
C PRO A 119 -0.46 -8.96 22.33
N ALA A 120 -0.57 -10.03 21.54
CA ALA A 120 -1.82 -10.50 20.97
C ALA A 120 -1.94 -12.03 21.04
N ILE A 121 -3.17 -12.53 21.00
CA ILE A 121 -3.47 -13.95 20.81
C ILE A 121 -4.02 -14.12 19.40
N LEU A 122 -3.27 -14.76 18.53
CA LEU A 122 -3.67 -15.05 17.15
C LEU A 122 -4.23 -16.47 17.08
N MET A 123 -5.45 -16.61 16.57
CA MET A 123 -6.08 -17.93 16.39
C MET A 123 -6.13 -18.31 14.91
N ARG A 124 -5.66 -19.50 14.57
CA ARG A 124 -5.79 -20.10 13.22
C ARG A 124 -6.08 -21.59 13.35
N ASN A 125 -7.07 -22.08 12.61
CA ASN A 125 -7.45 -23.50 12.59
C ASN A 125 -7.66 -24.10 14.01
N GLY A 126 -8.25 -23.31 14.92
CA GLY A 126 -8.46 -23.69 16.31
C GLY A 126 -7.21 -23.65 17.21
N ILE A 127 -6.04 -23.30 16.68
CA ILE A 127 -4.78 -23.21 17.42
C ILE A 127 -4.51 -21.75 17.79
N CYS A 128 -4.23 -21.52 19.06
CA CYS A 128 -3.86 -20.19 19.58
C CYS A 128 -2.35 -20.03 19.64
N HIS A 129 -1.87 -18.88 19.16
CA HIS A 129 -0.48 -18.45 19.23
C HIS A 129 -0.42 -17.11 19.96
N LYS A 130 0.34 -17.06 21.06
CA LYS A 130 0.61 -15.80 21.77
C LYS A 130 1.90 -15.22 21.22
N ASP A 131 1.85 -14.01 20.71
CA ASP A 131 3.02 -13.32 20.19
C ASP A 131 2.83 -11.80 20.23
N HIS A 132 3.88 -11.07 19.88
CA HIS A 132 3.85 -9.65 19.63
C HIS A 132 3.37 -9.37 18.20
N ALA A 133 2.43 -8.46 18.06
CA ALA A 133 1.73 -8.19 16.82
C ALA A 133 1.72 -6.70 16.47
N ILE A 134 1.40 -6.44 15.20
CA ILE A 134 1.06 -5.14 14.66
C ILE A 134 -0.22 -5.25 13.85
N SER A 135 -0.92 -4.14 13.72
CA SER A 135 -2.18 -4.08 12.97
C SER A 135 -2.16 -3.08 11.83
N GLU A 136 -2.95 -3.38 10.82
CA GLU A 136 -3.20 -2.56 9.64
C GLU A 136 -4.69 -2.30 9.51
N LEU A 137 -5.08 -1.02 9.60
CA LEU A 137 -6.45 -0.57 9.48
C LEU A 137 -6.78 -0.25 8.01
N GLY A 138 -7.77 -0.94 7.46
CA GLY A 138 -8.41 -0.61 6.20
C GLY A 138 -9.76 0.08 6.41
N ILE A 139 -10.03 1.14 5.65
CA ILE A 139 -11.32 1.83 5.62
C ILE A 139 -11.97 1.60 4.25
N TYR A 140 -13.20 1.13 4.24
CA TYR A 140 -13.95 0.93 3.00
C TYR A 140 -14.62 2.23 2.56
N GLY A 141 -14.63 2.49 1.25
CA GLY A 141 -15.36 3.58 0.64
C GLY A 141 -16.24 3.08 -0.50
N ALA A 142 -17.44 3.62 -0.63
CA ALA A 142 -18.36 3.33 -1.73
C ALA A 142 -18.72 4.61 -2.47
N TYR A 143 -18.59 4.59 -3.80
CA TYR A 143 -18.81 5.75 -4.64
C TYR A 143 -19.66 5.39 -5.86
N LEU A 144 -20.68 6.19 -6.14
CA LEU A 144 -21.51 6.08 -7.34
C LEU A 144 -21.86 7.48 -7.86
N ARG A 145 -21.68 7.69 -9.17
CA ARG A 145 -22.10 8.92 -9.86
C ARG A 145 -22.81 8.60 -11.16
N ASN A 146 -23.69 9.50 -11.59
CA ASN A 146 -24.27 9.52 -12.93
C ASN A 146 -24.03 10.89 -13.55
N LYS A 147 -23.17 10.95 -14.59
CA LYS A 147 -22.65 12.21 -15.14
C LYS A 147 -22.11 13.07 -14.00
N ASP A 148 -22.57 14.30 -13.82
CA ASP A 148 -22.08 15.23 -12.80
C ASP A 148 -22.74 15.07 -11.44
N LYS A 149 -23.81 14.27 -11.36
CA LYS A 149 -24.51 14.01 -10.10
C LYS A 149 -23.82 12.86 -9.35
N VAL A 150 -23.19 13.18 -8.23
CA VAL A 150 -22.79 12.19 -7.22
C VAL A 150 -24.06 11.64 -6.56
N ILE A 151 -24.25 10.32 -6.64
CA ILE A 151 -25.39 9.61 -6.04
C ILE A 151 -25.00 9.08 -4.65
N MET A 152 -23.77 8.62 -4.50
CA MET A 152 -23.24 8.05 -3.26
C MET A 152 -21.74 8.35 -3.15
N ASN A 153 -21.26 8.72 -1.96
CA ASN A 153 -19.85 8.91 -1.65
C ASN A 153 -19.64 8.74 -0.13
N ASP A 154 -19.61 7.50 0.32
CA ASP A 154 -19.74 7.16 1.74
C ASP A 154 -18.57 6.31 2.24
N HIS A 155 -18.18 6.54 3.50
CA HIS A 155 -17.37 5.58 4.24
C HIS A 155 -18.24 4.37 4.60
N SER A 156 -17.79 3.16 4.26
CA SER A 156 -18.60 1.94 4.27
C SER A 156 -18.07 0.89 5.25
N GLY A 157 -17.65 1.34 6.43
CA GLY A 157 -17.08 0.49 7.48
C GLY A 157 -15.56 0.32 7.39
N TYR A 158 -15.03 -0.67 8.11
CA TYR A 158 -13.59 -0.90 8.26
C TYR A 158 -13.25 -2.39 8.28
N LEU A 159 -11.96 -2.68 8.11
CA LEU A 159 -11.35 -3.99 8.31
C LEU A 159 -10.04 -3.80 9.07
N MET A 160 -9.91 -4.39 10.24
CA MET A 160 -8.63 -4.47 10.94
C MET A 160 -7.99 -5.82 10.65
N ARG A 161 -6.71 -5.80 10.26
CA ARG A 161 -5.89 -7.00 10.06
C ARG A 161 -4.73 -6.95 11.01
N THR A 162 -4.46 -8.05 11.70
CA THR A 162 -3.37 -8.15 12.67
C THR A 162 -2.45 -9.29 12.28
N LYS A 163 -1.14 -9.06 12.40
CA LYS A 163 -0.11 -10.05 12.09
C LYS A 163 0.99 -10.01 13.14
N VAL A 164 1.74 -11.11 13.24
CA VAL A 164 2.96 -11.11 14.07
C VAL A 164 3.93 -10.03 13.59
N SER A 165 4.60 -9.34 14.50
CA SER A 165 5.42 -8.16 14.19
C SER A 165 6.61 -8.46 13.27
N SER A 166 7.11 -9.70 13.31
CA SER A 166 8.19 -10.20 12.46
C SER A 166 7.76 -10.53 11.02
N ALA A 167 6.46 -10.63 10.74
CA ALA A 167 5.96 -10.99 9.41
C ALA A 167 6.01 -9.80 8.44
N ASN A 168 6.69 -9.99 7.31
CA ASN A 168 6.76 -8.97 6.25
C ASN A 168 5.41 -8.81 5.54
N GLU A 169 4.71 -9.90 5.24
CA GLU A 169 3.44 -9.89 4.52
C GLU A 169 2.21 -9.83 5.44
N GLY A 170 1.06 -9.39 4.91
CA GLY A 170 -0.14 -9.10 5.71
C GLY A 170 -1.47 -9.60 5.12
N GLY A 171 -1.43 -10.47 4.11
CA GLY A 171 -2.64 -11.05 3.51
C GLY A 171 -3.31 -12.05 4.45
N VAL A 172 -4.62 -11.90 4.68
CA VAL A 172 -5.40 -12.86 5.49
C VAL A 172 -5.57 -14.18 4.75
N VAL A 173 -6.03 -14.13 3.50
CA VAL A 173 -6.21 -15.30 2.63
C VAL A 173 -4.88 -15.98 2.31
N ALA A 174 -3.80 -15.19 2.19
CA ALA A 174 -2.45 -15.70 2.01
C ALA A 174 -1.85 -16.33 3.30
N GLY A 175 -2.56 -16.29 4.44
CA GLY A 175 -2.15 -16.93 5.68
C GLY A 175 -1.21 -16.13 6.57
N TYR A 176 -0.92 -14.86 6.25
CA TYR A 176 0.02 -14.03 7.02
C TYR A 176 -0.63 -13.21 8.14
N ALA A 177 -1.88 -12.76 7.94
CA ALA A 177 -2.63 -12.00 8.94
C ALA A 177 -3.89 -12.73 9.40
N VAL A 178 -4.42 -12.32 10.55
CA VAL A 178 -5.75 -12.67 11.07
C VAL A 178 -6.66 -11.45 11.04
N LEU A 179 -7.97 -11.68 11.09
CA LEU A 179 -8.95 -10.61 11.27
C LEU A 179 -8.93 -10.12 12.71
N ASP A 180 -9.19 -8.84 12.88
CA ASP A 180 -9.23 -8.19 14.18
C ASP A 180 -10.33 -7.12 14.24
N SER A 181 -10.51 -6.49 15.39
CA SER A 181 -11.40 -5.36 15.64
C SER A 181 -10.63 -4.18 16.24
N ILE A 182 -11.25 -3.00 16.25
CA ILE A 182 -10.62 -1.80 16.83
C ILE A 182 -11.14 -1.62 18.25
N TYR A 183 -10.21 -1.45 19.19
CA TYR A 183 -10.51 -0.93 20.52
C TYR A 183 -10.04 0.53 20.58
N LEU A 184 -10.99 1.47 20.71
CA LEU A 184 -10.67 2.90 20.81
C LEU A 184 -10.17 3.20 22.24
N VAL A 185 -8.99 3.81 22.33
CA VAL A 185 -8.30 4.18 23.58
C VAL A 185 -8.32 5.68 23.80
#